data_AF-A0A2S9YBX6-F1
#
_entry.id   AF-A0A2S9YBX6-F1
#
_cell.length_a   1.000
_cell.length_b   1.000
_cell.length_c   1.000
_cell.angle_alpha   90.00
_cell.angle_beta   90.00
_cell.angle_gamma   90.00
#
_symmetry.space_group_name_H-M   'P 1'
#
loop_
_entity.id
_entity.type
_entity.pdbx_description
1 polymer ?
#
loop_
_entity_poly.entity_id
_entity_poly.type
_entity_poly.pdbx_seq_one_letter_code
_entity_poly.pdbx_strand_id
1 'polypeptide(L)'
;MLMIRERVPGFAPAEFWEESPPRSQWQSMIDKYDAVAAAARLAGGTRGPAYRQLLVELSSRWPGGLRESELVGPERVTVRRAAAVAGLALPDQARAPDWTRGEPRPATPTLAVVCWAELHELILDQLAFRRALERGALLTTATFADWIRDHERSEQARRWPQPHRLPEVVGPKLRVRGAYLWLAARAGLDLPSLNALLFARTGHWDRRPDDPSWATDDGR
;
A
#
# COMPACT_ATOMS: atom_id res chain seq x y z
N MET A 1 2.93 17.61 4.83
CA MET A 1 1.86 18.11 3.94
C MET A 1 1.92 17.26 2.67
N LEU A 2 0.78 16.76 2.19
CA LEU A 2 0.67 15.88 1.04
C LEU A 2 0.28 16.72 -0.18
N MET A 3 1.00 16.54 -1.29
CA MET A 3 0.69 17.20 -2.56
C MET A 3 0.21 16.13 -3.55
N ILE A 4 -1.09 16.19 -3.86
CA ILE A 4 -1.77 15.23 -4.74
C ILE A 4 -1.90 15.84 -6.11
N ARG A 5 -1.27 15.24 -7.11
CA ARG A 5 -1.37 15.66 -8.51
C ARG A 5 -1.10 14.49 -9.42
N GLU A 6 -1.43 14.63 -10.69
CA GLU A 6 -0.98 13.69 -11.71
C GLU A 6 0.56 13.62 -11.69
N ARG A 7 1.10 12.42 -11.39
CA ARG A 7 2.55 12.16 -11.38
C ARG A 7 3.01 11.40 -12.61
N VAL A 8 2.14 10.55 -13.13
CA VAL A 8 2.35 9.80 -14.36
C VAL A 8 1.23 10.20 -15.32
N PRO A 9 1.54 10.63 -16.56
CA PRO A 9 0.53 11.11 -17.51
C PRO A 9 -0.60 10.11 -17.74
N GLY A 10 -1.84 10.56 -17.88
CA GLY A 10 -3.01 9.71 -18.08
C GLY A 10 -3.44 8.93 -16.83
N PHE A 11 -3.06 9.35 -15.63
CA PHE A 11 -3.63 8.86 -14.38
C PHE A 11 -4.38 9.99 -13.67
N ALA A 12 -5.57 9.69 -13.16
CA ALA A 12 -6.40 10.64 -12.43
C ALA A 12 -6.42 10.28 -10.93
N PRO A 13 -5.58 10.93 -10.09
CA PRO A 13 -5.57 10.65 -8.65
C PRO A 13 -6.91 10.89 -7.96
N ALA A 14 -7.77 11.74 -8.54
CA ALA A 14 -9.12 11.97 -8.04
C ALA A 14 -9.91 10.66 -7.96
N GLU A 15 -9.85 9.81 -8.99
CA GLU A 15 -10.55 8.51 -9.00
C GLU A 15 -10.15 7.65 -7.81
N PHE A 16 -8.85 7.62 -7.48
CA PHE A 16 -8.37 6.91 -6.30
C PHE A 16 -8.97 7.46 -5.01
N TRP A 17 -9.05 8.78 -4.83
CA TRP A 17 -9.53 9.37 -3.58
C TRP A 17 -11.06 9.45 -3.47
N GLU A 18 -11.78 9.38 -4.59
CA GLU A 18 -13.24 9.38 -4.69
C GLU A 18 -13.86 7.99 -4.48
N GLU A 19 -13.09 6.92 -4.72
CA GLU A 19 -13.52 5.54 -4.42
C GLU A 19 -13.82 5.36 -2.92
N SER A 20 -14.91 4.67 -2.60
CA SER A 20 -15.22 4.25 -1.23
C SER A 20 -14.49 2.95 -0.88
N PRO A 21 -13.70 2.89 0.21
CA PRO A 21 -13.12 1.65 0.69
C PRO A 21 -14.23 0.64 1.04
N PRO A 22 -14.15 -0.62 0.61
CA PRO A 22 -15.14 -1.60 1.00
C PRO A 22 -15.04 -1.88 2.50
N ARG A 23 -16.16 -2.19 3.15
CA ARG A 23 -16.21 -2.49 4.60
C ARG A 23 -15.22 -3.60 5.02
N SER A 24 -15.00 -4.58 4.16
CA SER A 24 -14.01 -5.65 4.36
C SER A 24 -12.57 -5.13 4.46
N GLN A 25 -12.24 -4.06 3.74
CA GLN A 25 -10.91 -3.43 3.79
C GLN A 25 -10.69 -2.75 5.15
N TRP A 26 -11.69 -2.02 5.66
CA TRP A 26 -11.64 -1.45 7.01
C TRP A 26 -11.50 -2.53 8.08
N GLN A 27 -12.31 -3.59 8.01
CA GLN A 27 -12.24 -4.71 8.95
C GLN A 27 -10.87 -5.40 8.92
N SER A 28 -10.33 -5.65 7.73
CA SER A 28 -8.98 -6.23 7.55
C SER A 28 -7.90 -5.38 8.24
N MET A 29 -8.03 -4.06 8.21
CA MET A 29 -7.09 -3.16 8.88
C MET A 29 -7.24 -3.14 10.40
N ILE A 30 -8.47 -3.27 10.93
CA ILE A 30 -8.70 -3.47 12.36
C ILE A 30 -8.03 -4.75 12.83
N ASP A 31 -8.31 -5.87 12.14
CA ASP A 31 -7.72 -7.18 12.40
C ASP A 31 -6.19 -7.12 12.40
N LYS A 32 -5.61 -6.40 11.42
CA LYS A 32 -4.15 -6.20 11.33
C LYS A 32 -3.60 -5.56 12.60
N TYR A 33 -4.15 -4.42 13.01
CA TYR A 33 -3.61 -3.70 14.14
C TYR A 33 -3.85 -4.43 15.47
N ASP A 34 -4.94 -5.19 15.59
CA ASP A 34 -5.17 -6.10 16.72
C ASP A 34 -4.13 -7.22 16.77
N ALA A 35 -3.81 -7.84 15.64
CA ALA A 35 -2.77 -8.86 15.54
C ALA A 35 -1.38 -8.29 15.84
N VAL A 36 -1.05 -7.09 15.36
CA VAL A 36 0.21 -6.40 15.68
C VAL A 36 0.31 -6.12 17.18
N ALA A 37 -0.77 -5.63 17.80
CA ALA A 37 -0.81 -5.38 19.25
C ALA A 37 -0.65 -6.69 20.05
N ALA A 38 -1.27 -7.78 19.60
CA ALA A 38 -1.09 -9.10 20.20
C ALA A 38 0.36 -9.60 20.09
N ALA A 39 1.00 -9.39 18.94
CA ALA A 39 2.41 -9.75 18.73
C ALA A 39 3.34 -8.96 19.65
N ALA A 40 3.09 -7.65 19.82
CA ALA A 40 3.85 -6.81 20.74
C ALA A 40 3.74 -7.30 22.21
N ARG A 41 2.54 -7.71 22.64
CA ARG A 41 2.33 -8.29 23.99
C ARG A 41 3.11 -9.59 24.17
N LEU A 42 3.04 -10.49 23.19
CA LEU A 42 3.78 -11.76 23.23
C LEU A 42 5.30 -11.55 23.18
N ALA A 43 5.78 -10.53 22.47
CA ALA A 43 7.20 -10.18 22.39
C ALA A 43 7.78 -9.69 23.72
N GLY A 44 6.93 -9.15 24.62
CA GLY A 44 7.29 -8.77 25.98
C GLY A 44 7.38 -9.93 26.97
N GLY A 45 6.96 -11.14 26.58
CA GLY A 45 7.10 -12.39 27.33
C GLY A 45 8.03 -13.40 26.64
N THR A 46 7.86 -14.68 26.93
CA THR A 46 8.64 -15.75 26.30
C THR A 46 8.24 -15.92 24.83
N ARG A 47 9.20 -15.70 23.92
CA ARG A 47 9.02 -15.85 22.46
C ARG A 47 8.94 -17.33 22.05
N GLY A 48 7.76 -17.93 22.24
CA GLY A 48 7.47 -19.33 21.93
C GLY A 48 6.80 -19.57 20.56
N PRO A 49 6.28 -20.79 20.34
CA PRO A 49 5.58 -21.17 19.10
C PRO A 49 4.42 -20.23 18.73
N ALA A 50 3.64 -19.77 19.71
CA ALA A 50 2.52 -18.85 19.49
C ALA A 50 2.97 -17.50 18.91
N TYR A 51 4.10 -16.96 19.36
CA TYR A 51 4.67 -15.73 18.80
C TYR A 51 5.09 -15.94 17.34
N ARG A 52 5.76 -17.06 17.03
CA ARG A 52 6.17 -17.38 15.65
C ARG A 52 4.98 -17.57 14.72
N GLN A 53 3.95 -18.28 15.17
CA GLN A 53 2.72 -18.48 14.40
C GLN A 53 2.05 -17.15 14.07
N LEU A 54 1.95 -16.25 15.05
CA LEU A 54 1.39 -14.92 14.83
C LEU A 54 2.21 -14.07 13.86
N LEU A 55 3.55 -14.15 13.89
CA LEU A 55 4.40 -13.48 12.90
C LEU A 55 4.19 -14.02 11.49
N VAL A 56 3.99 -15.33 11.34
CA VAL A 56 3.66 -15.95 10.04
C VAL A 56 2.30 -15.47 9.55
N GLU A 57 1.28 -15.47 10.42
CA GLU A 57 -0.05 -14.96 10.11
C GLU A 57 0.02 -13.49 9.66
N LEU A 58 0.63 -12.61 10.46
CA LEU A 58 0.81 -11.20 10.13
C LEU A 58 1.50 -10.99 8.78
N SER A 59 2.61 -11.70 8.54
CA SER A 59 3.41 -11.54 7.31
C SER A 59 2.69 -12.07 6.06
N SER A 60 1.84 -13.08 6.22
CA SER A 60 1.09 -13.69 5.12
C SER A 60 -0.18 -12.92 4.77
N ARG A 61 -0.88 -12.38 5.76
CA ARG A 61 -2.16 -11.67 5.56
C ARG A 61 -1.96 -10.18 5.31
N TRP A 62 -0.96 -9.56 5.93
CA TRP A 62 -0.62 -8.15 5.74
C TRP A 62 0.88 -7.98 5.48
N PRO A 63 1.36 -8.31 4.26
CA PRO A 63 2.75 -8.14 3.89
C PRO A 63 3.24 -6.71 4.16
N GLY A 64 4.36 -6.59 4.88
CA GLY A 64 4.90 -5.29 5.31
C GLY A 64 4.31 -4.73 6.61
N GLY A 65 3.26 -5.33 7.19
CA GLY A 65 2.63 -4.85 8.44
C GLY A 65 3.53 -4.91 9.68
N LEU A 66 4.45 -5.89 9.75
CA LEU A 66 5.48 -5.91 10.80
C LEU A 66 6.48 -4.75 10.64
N ARG A 67 6.90 -4.48 9.39
CA ARG A 67 7.83 -3.38 9.12
C ARG A 67 7.20 -2.02 9.38
N GLU A 68 5.92 -1.87 9.06
CA GLU A 68 5.14 -0.70 9.44
C GLU A 68 5.19 -0.48 10.94
N SER A 69 4.82 -1.48 11.74
CA SER A 69 4.69 -1.33 13.19
C SER A 69 6.02 -1.02 13.87
N GLU A 70 7.12 -1.62 13.39
CA GLU A 70 8.48 -1.27 13.82
C GLU A 70 8.83 0.20 13.53
N LEU A 71 8.44 0.72 12.37
CA LEU A 71 8.82 2.06 11.93
C LEU A 71 7.99 3.17 12.55
N VAL A 72 6.68 2.95 12.73
CA VAL A 72 5.76 3.97 13.25
C VAL A 72 5.60 3.91 14.77
N GLY A 73 5.92 2.77 15.39
CA GLY A 73 5.81 2.56 16.81
C GLY A 73 4.38 2.29 17.31
N PRO A 74 4.24 1.81 18.56
CA PRO A 74 2.99 1.32 19.12
C PRO A 74 1.90 2.38 19.24
N GLU A 75 2.25 3.62 19.58
CA GLU A 75 1.28 4.72 19.71
C GLU A 75 0.56 5.00 18.38
N ARG A 76 1.31 5.03 17.28
CA ARG A 76 0.73 5.24 15.94
C ARG A 76 -0.09 4.05 15.47
N VAL A 77 0.29 2.83 15.84
CA VAL A 77 -0.53 1.63 15.61
C VAL A 77 -1.89 1.78 16.29
N THR A 78 -1.94 2.20 17.56
CA THR A 78 -3.20 2.45 18.28
C THR A 78 -4.04 3.55 17.60
N VAL A 79 -3.41 4.66 17.21
CA VAL A 79 -4.10 5.76 16.51
C VAL A 79 -4.68 5.28 15.17
N ARG A 80 -3.93 4.50 14.39
CA ARG A 80 -4.40 3.95 13.11
C ARG A 80 -5.49 2.91 13.29
N ARG A 81 -5.44 2.11 14.35
CA ARG A 81 -6.53 1.21 14.71
C ARG A 81 -7.81 1.97 14.99
N ALA A 82 -7.74 3.03 15.82
CA ALA A 82 -8.90 3.88 16.11
C ALA A 82 -9.47 4.51 14.83
N ALA A 83 -8.61 4.95 13.91
CA ALA A 83 -9.02 5.48 12.61
C ALA A 83 -9.70 4.41 11.72
N ALA A 84 -9.21 3.16 11.72
CA ALA A 84 -9.84 2.06 11.00
C ALA A 84 -11.23 1.73 11.56
N VAL A 85 -11.38 1.72 12.89
CA VAL A 85 -12.68 1.54 13.57
C VAL A 85 -13.66 2.67 13.22
N ALA A 86 -13.19 3.92 13.28
CA ALA A 86 -13.99 5.07 12.90
C ALA A 86 -14.42 5.02 11.42
N GLY A 87 -13.51 4.64 10.53
CA GLY A 87 -13.79 4.44 9.10
C GLY A 87 -14.86 3.37 8.85
N LEU A 88 -14.81 2.23 9.56
CA LEU A 88 -15.82 1.18 9.44
C LEU A 88 -17.22 1.61 9.90
N ALA A 89 -17.29 2.54 10.86
CA ALA A 89 -18.55 3.04 11.43
C ALA A 89 -19.24 4.08 10.55
N LEU A 90 -18.50 4.76 9.66
CA LEU A 90 -19.06 5.72 8.72
C LEU A 90 -19.83 5.02 7.59
N PRO A 91 -20.81 5.71 6.96
CA PRO A 91 -21.41 5.23 5.72
C PRO A 91 -20.37 5.17 4.60
N ASP A 92 -20.71 4.46 3.52
CA ASP A 92 -19.85 4.38 2.34
C ASP A 92 -19.62 5.79 1.79
N GLN A 93 -18.35 6.20 1.78
CA GLN A 93 -17.91 7.52 1.38
C GLN A 93 -16.52 7.43 0.76
N ALA A 94 -16.20 8.40 -0.10
CA ALA A 94 -14.88 8.55 -0.70
C ALA A 94 -13.75 8.42 0.35
N ARG A 95 -12.62 7.81 -0.04
CA ARG A 95 -11.39 7.70 0.77
C ARG A 95 -10.96 9.06 1.33
N ALA A 96 -11.16 10.13 0.56
CA ALA A 96 -10.93 11.50 1.00
C ALA A 96 -12.02 12.45 0.41
N PRO A 97 -13.17 12.62 1.08
CA PRO A 97 -14.33 13.32 0.51
C PRO A 97 -14.09 14.81 0.23
N ASP A 98 -13.15 15.42 0.94
CA ASP A 98 -12.82 16.86 0.80
C ASP A 98 -11.69 17.13 -0.20
N TRP A 99 -11.22 16.12 -0.96
CA TRP A 99 -9.95 16.17 -1.69
C TRP A 99 -10.10 16.01 -3.20
N THR A 100 -10.01 17.10 -3.97
CA THR A 100 -10.00 17.00 -5.45
C THR A 100 -9.31 18.16 -6.21
N ARG A 101 -8.45 18.98 -5.58
CA ARG A 101 -8.00 20.26 -6.22
C ARG A 101 -6.49 20.51 -6.33
N GLY A 102 -5.64 19.51 -6.14
CA GLY A 102 -4.19 19.73 -6.21
C GLY A 102 -3.57 20.51 -5.05
N GLU A 103 -4.37 20.84 -4.03
CA GLU A 103 -3.95 21.63 -2.89
C GLU A 103 -3.19 20.79 -1.86
N PRO A 104 -2.25 21.39 -1.11
CA PRO A 104 -1.56 20.70 -0.04
C PRO A 104 -2.49 20.31 1.12
N ARG A 105 -2.39 19.07 1.62
CA ARG A 105 -3.27 18.54 2.68
C ARG A 105 -2.50 17.93 3.85
N PRO A 106 -3.08 17.83 5.06
CA PRO A 106 -2.47 17.10 6.16
C PRO A 106 -2.49 15.58 5.88
N ALA A 107 -1.42 14.88 6.27
CA ALA A 107 -1.45 13.43 6.37
C ALA A 107 -2.25 13.04 7.62
N THR A 108 -3.31 12.26 7.45
CA THR A 108 -4.15 11.81 8.57
C THR A 108 -4.00 10.30 8.79
N PRO A 109 -4.31 9.79 9.99
CA PRO A 109 -4.33 8.36 10.27
C PRO A 109 -5.24 7.57 9.33
N THR A 110 -6.42 8.09 9.00
CA THR A 110 -7.40 7.44 8.10
C THR A 110 -6.81 7.20 6.71
N LEU A 111 -6.14 8.21 6.16
CA LEU A 111 -5.51 8.09 4.83
C LEU A 111 -4.35 7.10 4.83
N ALA A 112 -3.57 7.07 5.92
CA ALA A 112 -2.52 6.07 6.07
C ALA A 112 -3.10 4.65 6.13
N VAL A 113 -4.23 4.46 6.82
CA VAL A 113 -4.94 3.18 6.89
C VAL A 113 -5.40 2.73 5.50
N VAL A 114 -6.05 3.61 4.74
CA VAL A 114 -6.47 3.34 3.36
C VAL A 114 -5.29 2.95 2.48
N CYS A 115 -4.23 3.77 2.47
CA CYS A 115 -3.05 3.48 1.64
C CYS A 115 -2.35 2.18 2.04
N TRP A 116 -2.30 1.84 3.34
CA TRP A 116 -1.78 0.54 3.76
C TRP A 116 -2.64 -0.62 3.28
N ALA A 117 -3.96 -0.48 3.35
CA ALA A 117 -4.86 -1.53 2.91
C ALA A 117 -4.71 -1.82 1.41
N GLU A 118 -4.60 -0.76 0.60
CA GLU A 118 -4.26 -0.88 -0.83
C GLU A 118 -2.90 -1.55 -1.05
N LEU A 119 -1.87 -1.10 -0.30
CA LEU A 119 -0.52 -1.65 -0.45
C LEU A 119 -0.46 -3.14 -0.12
N HIS A 120 -1.18 -3.60 0.91
CA HIS A 120 -1.23 -5.02 1.26
C HIS A 120 -1.80 -5.87 0.12
N GLU A 121 -2.93 -5.45 -0.45
CA GLU A 121 -3.58 -6.13 -1.58
C GLU A 121 -2.66 -6.19 -2.81
N LEU A 122 -1.99 -5.08 -3.14
CA LEU A 122 -1.02 -5.05 -4.24
C LEU A 122 0.17 -6.00 -4.01
N ILE A 123 0.70 -6.07 -2.79
CA ILE A 123 1.79 -7.01 -2.49
C ILE A 123 1.28 -8.45 -2.53
N LEU A 124 0.06 -8.71 -2.05
CA LEU A 124 -0.56 -10.03 -2.13
C LEU A 124 -0.71 -10.52 -3.57
N ASP A 125 -1.06 -9.64 -4.51
CA ASP A 125 -1.11 -10.01 -5.94
C ASP A 125 0.25 -10.41 -6.50
N GLN A 126 1.30 -9.66 -6.17
CA GLN A 126 2.65 -10.03 -6.58
C GLN A 126 3.08 -11.37 -5.99
N LEU A 127 2.66 -11.68 -4.76
CA LEU A 127 2.90 -12.97 -4.12
C LEU A 127 2.05 -14.09 -4.74
N ALA A 128 0.83 -13.79 -5.20
CA ALA A 128 -0.01 -14.74 -5.93
C ALA A 128 0.60 -15.07 -7.29
N PHE A 129 1.02 -14.06 -8.05
CA PHE A 129 1.75 -14.24 -9.30
C PHE A 129 3.01 -15.09 -9.12
N ARG A 130 3.85 -14.80 -8.11
CA ARG A 130 5.06 -15.59 -7.82
C ARG A 130 4.76 -17.06 -7.51
N ARG A 131 3.60 -17.35 -6.92
CA ARG A 131 3.16 -18.72 -6.62
C ARG A 131 2.60 -19.42 -7.85
N ALA A 132 1.98 -18.69 -8.77
CA ALA A 132 1.46 -19.19 -10.03
C ALA A 132 2.56 -19.38 -11.09
N LEU A 133 3.71 -18.75 -10.91
CA LEU A 133 4.80 -18.76 -11.88
C LEU A 133 5.40 -20.16 -12.05
N GLU A 134 5.45 -20.63 -13.30
CA GLU A 134 6.09 -21.89 -13.64
C GLU A 134 7.60 -21.88 -13.31
N ARG A 135 8.15 -23.06 -13.02
CA ARG A 135 9.59 -23.18 -12.74
C ARG A 135 10.38 -22.73 -13.96
N GLY A 136 11.29 -21.79 -13.76
CA GLY A 136 12.17 -21.26 -14.81
C GLY A 136 11.63 -20.05 -15.56
N ALA A 137 10.38 -19.64 -15.32
CA ALA A 137 9.86 -18.41 -15.90
C ALA A 137 10.52 -17.17 -15.27
N LEU A 138 10.71 -16.13 -16.08
CA LEU A 138 11.39 -14.91 -15.67
C LEU A 138 10.47 -14.04 -14.79
N LEU A 139 10.98 -13.61 -13.64
CA LEU A 139 10.27 -12.68 -12.76
C LEU A 139 10.51 -11.24 -13.19
N THR A 140 9.70 -10.74 -14.12
CA THR A 140 9.81 -9.37 -14.65
C THR A 140 8.47 -8.65 -14.55
N THR A 141 8.50 -7.33 -14.71
CA THR A 141 7.27 -6.53 -14.75
C THR A 141 6.44 -6.89 -15.98
N ALA A 142 7.08 -7.25 -17.09
CA ALA A 142 6.39 -7.68 -18.31
C ALA A 142 5.62 -9.00 -18.10
N THR A 143 6.24 -10.00 -17.48
CA THR A 143 5.55 -11.28 -17.21
C THR A 143 4.43 -11.12 -16.19
N PHE A 144 4.56 -10.19 -15.24
CA PHE A 144 3.45 -9.84 -14.35
C PHE A 144 2.32 -9.11 -15.08
N ALA A 145 2.65 -8.19 -16.00
CA ALA A 145 1.65 -7.52 -16.84
C ALA A 145 0.87 -8.51 -17.71
N ASP A 146 1.57 -9.49 -18.31
CA ASP A 146 0.93 -10.57 -19.06
C ASP A 146 -0.02 -11.38 -18.16
N TRP A 147 0.42 -11.73 -16.94
CA TRP A 147 -0.45 -12.42 -15.98
C TRP A 147 -1.69 -11.60 -15.59
N ILE A 148 -1.55 -10.29 -15.37
CA ILE A 148 -2.68 -9.38 -15.12
C ILE A 148 -3.65 -9.35 -16.31
N ARG A 149 -3.13 -9.30 -17.55
CA ARG A 149 -3.94 -9.35 -18.77
C ARG A 149 -4.76 -10.64 -18.83
N ASP A 150 -4.13 -11.78 -18.55
CA ASP A 150 -4.79 -13.08 -18.59
C ASP A 150 -5.86 -13.24 -17.50
N HIS A 151 -5.83 -12.36 -16.48
CA HIS A 151 -6.78 -12.30 -15.38
C HIS A 151 -7.67 -11.04 -15.42
N GLU A 152 -7.83 -10.38 -16.58
CA GLU A 152 -8.50 -9.06 -16.73
C GLU A 152 -9.90 -8.94 -16.09
N ARG A 153 -10.61 -10.07 -15.95
CA ARG A 153 -11.96 -10.13 -15.36
C ARG A 153 -11.95 -10.19 -13.83
N SER A 154 -10.79 -10.40 -13.21
CA SER A 154 -10.64 -10.49 -11.77
C SER A 154 -10.55 -9.10 -11.12
N GLU A 155 -10.99 -9.00 -9.87
CA GLU A 155 -10.77 -7.79 -9.04
C GLU A 155 -9.28 -7.45 -8.88
N GLN A 156 -8.41 -8.47 -8.91
CA GLN A 156 -6.96 -8.30 -8.84
C GLN A 156 -6.45 -7.51 -10.04
N ALA A 157 -6.83 -7.89 -11.25
CA ALA A 157 -6.40 -7.19 -12.45
C ALA A 157 -6.87 -5.74 -12.50
N ARG A 158 -8.10 -5.46 -12.01
CA ARG A 158 -8.64 -4.09 -11.93
C ARG A 158 -7.88 -3.18 -10.96
N ARG A 159 -7.16 -3.74 -9.98
CA ARG A 159 -6.35 -2.96 -9.03
C ARG A 159 -5.03 -2.47 -9.62
N TRP A 160 -4.58 -3.00 -10.76
CA TRP A 160 -3.35 -2.60 -11.44
C TRP A 160 -3.65 -1.71 -12.65
N PRO A 161 -2.67 -0.91 -13.14
CA PRO A 161 -2.89 -0.16 -14.37
C PRO A 161 -3.01 -1.13 -15.55
N GLN A 162 -3.46 -0.61 -16.69
CA GLN A 162 -3.48 -1.38 -17.94
C GLN A 162 -2.11 -2.06 -18.17
N PRO A 163 -2.07 -3.36 -18.53
CA PRO A 163 -0.84 -4.16 -18.56
C PRO A 163 0.35 -3.51 -19.28
N HIS A 164 0.11 -2.88 -20.43
CA HIS A 164 1.17 -2.24 -21.22
C HIS A 164 1.81 -1.03 -20.53
N ARG A 165 1.12 -0.42 -19.54
CA ARG A 165 1.61 0.73 -18.77
C ARG A 165 2.42 0.31 -17.54
N LEU A 166 2.31 -0.96 -17.12
CA LEU A 166 2.95 -1.45 -15.90
C LEU A 166 4.48 -1.19 -15.91
N PRO A 167 5.25 -1.52 -16.98
CA PRO A 167 6.69 -1.29 -17.01
C PRO A 167 7.10 0.18 -16.93
N GLU A 168 6.29 1.09 -17.49
CA GLU A 168 6.52 2.54 -17.42
C GLU A 168 6.38 3.06 -15.99
N VAL A 169 5.38 2.57 -15.26
CA VAL A 169 5.09 3.00 -13.90
C VAL A 169 6.07 2.39 -12.90
N VAL A 170 6.30 1.08 -12.96
CA VAL A 170 7.00 0.36 -11.89
C VAL A 170 8.43 -0.06 -12.24
N GLY A 171 8.87 0.21 -13.47
CA GLY A 171 10.17 -0.18 -14.00
C GLY A 171 10.23 -1.65 -14.46
N PRO A 172 11.38 -2.12 -14.97
CA PRO A 172 11.49 -3.42 -15.62
C PRO A 172 11.51 -4.63 -14.67
N LYS A 173 11.82 -4.41 -13.39
CA LYS A 173 12.01 -5.47 -12.39
C LYS A 173 10.79 -5.59 -11.48
N LEU A 174 10.20 -6.78 -11.39
CA LEU A 174 9.08 -7.01 -10.47
C LEU A 174 9.58 -7.18 -9.03
N ARG A 175 9.40 -6.12 -8.24
CA ARG A 175 9.73 -6.06 -6.81
C ARG A 175 8.52 -5.53 -6.03
N VAL A 176 8.56 -5.71 -4.71
CA VAL A 176 7.62 -5.06 -3.77
C VAL A 176 7.58 -3.54 -4.00
N ARG A 177 8.72 -2.94 -4.38
CA ARG A 177 8.81 -1.54 -4.78
C ARG A 177 7.83 -1.18 -5.90
N GLY A 178 7.48 -2.10 -6.80
CA GLY A 178 6.49 -1.85 -7.84
C GLY A 178 5.07 -1.66 -7.30
N ALA A 179 4.65 -2.39 -6.26
CA ALA A 179 3.38 -2.12 -5.58
C ALA A 179 3.38 -0.73 -4.93
N TYR A 180 4.53 -0.34 -4.36
CA TYR A 180 4.73 0.96 -3.74
C TYR A 180 4.68 2.11 -4.76
N LEU A 181 5.38 1.96 -5.89
CA LEU A 181 5.37 2.90 -7.02
C LEU A 181 3.96 3.01 -7.61
N TRP A 182 3.29 1.89 -7.81
CA TRP A 182 1.93 1.92 -8.34
C TRP A 182 0.97 2.67 -7.40
N LEU A 183 1.00 2.38 -6.10
CA LEU A 183 0.19 3.12 -5.12
C LEU A 183 0.51 4.63 -5.14
N ALA A 184 1.79 5.00 -5.22
CA ALA A 184 2.21 6.40 -5.28
C ALA A 184 1.64 7.10 -6.53
N ALA A 185 1.77 6.47 -7.71
CA ALA A 185 1.23 6.98 -8.96
C ALA A 185 -0.30 7.14 -8.91
N ARG A 186 -1.01 6.09 -8.49
CA ARG A 186 -2.48 6.07 -8.41
C ARG A 186 -3.01 7.08 -7.39
N ALA A 187 -2.33 7.27 -6.27
CA ALA A 187 -2.70 8.25 -5.24
C ALA A 187 -2.24 9.68 -5.55
N GLY A 188 -1.47 9.89 -6.62
CA GLY A 188 -0.92 11.19 -7.00
C GLY A 188 0.18 11.72 -6.07
N LEU A 189 0.82 10.84 -5.30
CA LEU A 189 1.85 11.17 -4.32
C LEU A 189 3.25 10.89 -4.87
N ASP A 190 4.22 11.73 -4.54
CA ASP A 190 5.63 11.33 -4.64
C ASP A 190 5.99 10.36 -3.50
N LEU A 191 7.11 9.66 -3.66
CA LEU A 191 7.59 8.69 -2.68
C LEU A 191 7.88 9.31 -1.31
N PRO A 192 8.47 10.53 -1.18
CA PRO A 192 8.60 11.18 0.12
C PRO A 192 7.25 11.42 0.82
N SER A 193 6.22 11.86 0.09
CA SER A 193 4.89 12.10 0.62
C SER A 193 4.21 10.79 1.05
N LEU A 194 4.29 9.75 0.21
CA LEU A 194 3.75 8.43 0.55
C LEU A 194 4.49 7.83 1.76
N ASN A 195 5.80 8.02 1.87
CA ASN A 195 6.60 7.60 3.01
C ASN A 195 6.22 8.36 4.30
N ALA A 196 6.03 9.67 4.20
CA ALA A 196 5.57 10.48 5.33
C ALA A 196 4.18 10.01 5.80
N LEU A 197 3.29 9.66 4.87
CA LEU A 197 1.97 9.13 5.18
C LEU A 197 2.03 7.73 5.84
N LEU A 198 2.72 6.77 5.22
CA LEU A 198 2.72 5.38 5.63
C LEU A 198 3.65 5.08 6.82
N PHE A 199 4.77 5.78 6.94
CA PHE A 199 5.82 5.49 7.92
C PHE A 199 6.12 6.65 8.87
N ALA A 200 5.46 7.81 8.73
CA ALA A 200 5.76 9.01 9.51
C ALA A 200 7.25 9.42 9.41
N ARG A 201 7.88 9.16 8.27
CA ARG A 201 9.28 9.48 7.97
C ARG A 201 9.35 10.45 6.79
N THR A 202 10.02 11.58 6.97
CA THR A 202 10.18 12.60 5.94
C THR A 202 11.45 12.37 5.11
N GLY A 203 11.47 12.92 3.90
CA GLY A 203 12.62 12.87 3.00
C GLY A 203 12.77 11.55 2.22
N HIS A 204 13.89 11.44 1.51
CA HIS A 204 14.18 10.35 0.57
C HIS A 204 14.80 9.11 1.22
N TRP A 205 14.45 8.79 2.46
CA TRP A 205 15.15 7.75 3.26
C TRP A 205 15.06 6.33 2.66
N ASP A 206 14.07 6.07 1.80
CA ASP A 206 13.93 4.81 1.06
C ASP A 206 14.08 4.99 -0.46
N ARG A 207 14.77 6.04 -0.93
CA ARG A 207 15.05 6.23 -2.36
C ARG A 207 15.97 5.14 -2.89
N ARG A 208 15.68 4.66 -4.10
CA ARG A 208 16.48 3.67 -4.81
C ARG A 208 17.07 4.28 -6.09
N PRO A 209 18.28 3.84 -6.53
CA PRO A 209 18.86 4.32 -7.77
C PRO A 209 18.02 4.04 -9.02
N ASP A 210 17.18 3.01 -8.98
CA ASP A 210 16.31 2.56 -10.06
C ASP A 210 14.85 3.04 -9.93
N ASP A 211 14.56 3.96 -9.00
CA ASP A 211 13.24 4.60 -8.96
C ASP A 211 13.03 5.49 -10.20
N PRO A 212 11.84 5.45 -10.83
CA PRO A 212 11.49 6.37 -11.92
C PRO A 212 11.60 7.83 -11.50
N SER A 213 11.96 8.72 -12.44
CA SER A 213 12.13 10.16 -12.17
C SER A 213 10.89 10.79 -11.54
N TRP A 214 9.70 10.46 -12.05
CA TRP A 214 8.41 10.96 -11.56
C TRP A 214 8.19 10.70 -10.06
N ALA A 215 8.77 9.62 -9.53
CA ALA A 215 8.52 9.12 -8.18
C ALA A 215 9.24 9.94 -7.10
N THR A 216 10.29 10.67 -7.48
CA THR A 216 11.09 11.50 -6.57
C THR A 216 11.00 12.99 -6.86
N ASP A 217 10.25 13.36 -7.90
CA ASP A 217 10.19 14.74 -8.35
C ASP A 217 9.23 15.55 -7.46
N ASP A 218 9.79 16.47 -6.70
CA ASP A 218 9.03 17.43 -5.89
C ASP A 218 8.29 18.44 -6.78
N GLY A 219 8.57 18.45 -8.10
CA GLY A 219 8.03 19.37 -9.09
C GLY A 219 8.22 20.82 -8.67
N ARG A 220 9.45 21.12 -8.28
CA ARG A 220 9.99 22.47 -8.16
C ARG A 220 10.58 22.90 -9.49
#